data_AF-A0A345IIV0-F1
#
_entry.id   AF-A0A345IIV0-F1
#
_cell.length_a   1.000
_cell.length_b   1.000
_cell.length_c   1.000
_cell.angle_alpha   90.00
_cell.angle_beta   90.00
_cell.angle_gamma   90.00
#
_symmetry.space_group_name_H-M   'P 1'
#
loop_
_entity.id
_entity.type
_entity.pdbx_description
1 polymer ?
#
loop_
_entity_poly.entity_id
_entity_poly.type
_entity_poly.pdbx_seq_one_letter_code
_entity_poly.pdbx_strand_id
1 'polypeptide(L)' 'MTPEFLRRRNALWKSLRSLPPQSPEFGEVLRELSALTGWDRARILAGLGHEGALTEPEA' A
#
# COMPACT_ATOMS: atom_id res chain seq x y z
N MET A 1 14.26 -9.14 -11.79
CA MET A 1 13.53 -7.86 -11.59
C MET A 1 14.16 -6.82 -12.52
N THR A 2 13.35 -6.13 -13.32
CA THR A 2 13.83 -5.06 -14.22
C THR A 2 13.76 -3.70 -13.53
N PRO A 3 14.58 -2.70 -13.93
CA PRO A 3 14.51 -1.35 -13.39
C PRO A 3 13.13 -0.69 -13.57
N GLU A 4 12.38 -1.06 -14.61
CA GLU A 4 11.01 -0.59 -14.85
C GLU A 4 10.03 -1.10 -13.79
N PHE A 5 10.16 -2.37 -13.40
CA PHE A 5 9.36 -2.96 -12.34
C PHE A 5 9.55 -2.20 -11.02
N LEU A 6 10.80 -1.91 -10.65
CA LEU A 6 11.13 -1.17 -9.43
C LEU A 6 10.57 0.26 -9.46
N ARG A 7 10.67 0.94 -10.60
CA ARG A 7 10.07 2.28 -10.79
C ARG A 7 8.56 2.25 -10.61
N ARG A 8 7.86 1.30 -11.24
CA ARG A 8 6.40 1.18 -11.15
C ARG A 8 5.94 0.86 -9.73
N ARG A 9 6.59 -0.10 -9.08
CA ARG A 9 6.32 -0.45 -7.67
C ARG A 9 6.50 0.75 -6.74
N ASN A 10 7.61 1.48 -6.88
CA ASN A 10 7.88 2.65 -6.03
C ASN A 10 6.89 3.79 -6.28
N ALA A 11 6.46 4.00 -7.53
CA ALA A 11 5.43 4.99 -7.85
C ALA A 11 4.10 4.64 -7.17
N LEU A 12 3.66 3.38 -7.24
CA LEU A 12 2.43 2.91 -6.57
C LEU A 12 2.52 3.06 -5.05
N TRP A 13 3.65 2.70 -4.44
CA TRP A 13 3.89 2.93 -3.01
C TRP A 13 3.82 4.40 -2.61
N LYS A 14 4.36 5.29 -3.45
CA LYS A 14 4.28 6.73 -3.21
C LYS A 14 2.83 7.21 -3.27
N SER A 15 2.06 6.78 -4.27
CA SER A 15 0.65 7.11 -4.38
C SER A 15 -0.16 6.63 -3.18
N LEU A 16 0.04 5.39 -2.71
CA LEU A 16 -0.66 4.88 -1.53
C LEU A 16 -0.39 5.69 -0.26
N ARG A 17 0.83 6.20 -0.08
CA ARG A 17 1.17 7.05 1.10
C ARG A 17 0.61 8.46 1.00
N SER A 18 0.33 8.94 -0.20
CA SER A 18 -0.22 10.29 -0.42
C SER A 18 -1.75 10.31 -0.47
N LEU A 19 -2.38 9.19 -0.84
CA LEU A 19 -3.82 9.08 -0.95
C LEU A 19 -4.47 8.76 0.41
N PRO A 20 -5.62 9.35 0.72
CA PRO A 20 -6.37 8.97 1.92
C PRO A 20 -6.94 7.56 1.73
N PRO A 21 -6.90 6.69 2.76
CA PRO A 21 -7.29 5.27 2.67
C PRO A 21 -8.77 5.06 2.30
N GLN A 22 -9.58 6.09 2.46
CA GLN A 22 -11.01 6.14 2.16
C GLN A 22 -11.33 6.71 0.77
N SER A 23 -10.32 7.10 -0.01
CA SER A 23 -10.51 7.45 -1.42
C SER A 23 -10.70 6.20 -2.29
N PRO A 24 -11.54 6.28 -3.35
CA PRO A 24 -11.63 5.23 -4.35
C PRO A 24 -10.29 4.98 -5.05
N GLU A 25 -9.51 6.04 -5.28
CA GLU A 25 -8.18 5.99 -5.90
C GLU A 25 -7.21 5.13 -5.08
N PHE A 26 -7.28 5.18 -3.73
CA PHE A 26 -6.47 4.32 -2.88
C PHE A 26 -6.76 2.83 -3.13
N GLY A 27 -8.05 2.48 -3.29
CA GLY A 27 -8.46 1.12 -3.61
C GLY A 27 -7.94 0.63 -4.97
N GLU A 28 -7.93 1.51 -5.98
CA GLU A 28 -7.41 1.22 -7.32
C GLU A 28 -5.89 1.02 -7.30
N VAL A 29 -5.14 1.93 -6.68
CA VAL A 29 -3.68 1.83 -6.56
C VAL A 29 -3.28 0.58 -5.76
N LEU A 30 -4.06 0.22 -4.72
CA LEU A 30 -3.82 -0.99 -3.94
C LEU A 30 -4.01 -2.24 -4.78
N ARG A 31 -5.06 -2.28 -5.61
CA ARG A 31 -5.32 -3.40 -6.53
C ARG A 31 -4.22 -3.50 -7.60
N GLU A 32 -3.74 -2.38 -8.14
CA GLU A 32 -2.64 -2.37 -9.10
C GLU A 32 -1.33 -2.84 -8.46
N LEU A 33 -1.01 -2.40 -7.24
CA LEU A 33 0.17 -2.85 -6.52
C LEU A 33 0.09 -4.34 -6.18
N SER A 34 -1.09 -4.83 -5.78
CA SER A 34 -1.34 -6.24 -5.53
C SER A 34 -1.11 -7.07 -6.80
N ALA A 35 -1.68 -6.67 -7.94
CA ALA A 35 -1.48 -7.36 -9.22
C ALA A 35 -0.01 -7.34 -9.68
N LEU A 36 0.71 -6.23 -9.42
CA LEU A 36 2.11 -6.09 -9.80
C LEU A 36 3.05 -6.96 -8.95
N THR A 37 2.78 -7.08 -7.65
CA THR A 37 3.69 -7.73 -6.69
C THR A 37 3.25 -9.14 -6.28
N GLY A 38 2.01 -9.51 -6.55
CA GLY A 38 1.36 -10.71 -6.00
C GLY A 38 1.10 -10.62 -4.49
N TRP A 39 1.16 -9.42 -3.91
CA TRP A 39 0.93 -9.24 -2.47
C TRP A 39 -0.55 -9.07 -2.17
N ASP A 40 -0.96 -9.71 -1.08
CA ASP A 40 -2.32 -9.58 -0.57
C ASP A 40 -2.56 -8.22 0.10
N ARG A 41 -3.82 -7.80 0.17
CA ARG A 41 -4.20 -6.48 0.68
C ARG A 41 -3.68 -6.24 2.10
N ALA A 42 -3.80 -7.24 2.96
CA ALA A 42 -3.31 -7.17 4.34
C ALA A 42 -1.81 -6.86 4.41
N ARG A 43 -1.00 -7.51 3.55
CA ARG A 43 0.45 -7.31 3.50
C ARG A 43 0.84 -5.92 2.98
N ILE A 44 0.07 -5.37 2.05
CA ILE A 44 0.28 -4.01 1.56
C ILE A 44 -0.07 -2.99 2.65
N LEU A 45 -1.20 -3.17 3.33
CA LEU A 45 -1.62 -2.28 4.44
C LEU A 45 -0.64 -2.32 5.61
N ALA A 46 -0.11 -3.51 5.93
CA ALA A 46 1.00 -3.69 6.85
C ALA A 46 2.22 -2.84 6.48
N GLY A 47 2.67 -2.93 5.23
CA GLY A 47 3.79 -2.10 4.72
C GLY A 47 3.52 -0.59 4.67
N LEU A 48 2.25 -0.15 4.78
CA LEU A 48 1.87 1.25 4.93
C LEU A 48 1.91 1.74 6.38
N GLY A 49 2.11 0.86 7.36
CA GLY A 49 2.05 1.18 8.78
C GLY A 49 0.63 1.31 9.32
N HIS A 50 -0.37 0.79 8.60
CA HIS A 50 -1.76 0.73 9.09
C HIS A 50 -2.01 -0.43 10.07
N GLU A 51 -0.97 -1.16 10.48
CA GLU A 51 -1.02 -2.17 11.53
C GLU A 51 -1.13 -1.59 12.96
N GLY A 52 -1.10 -0.28 13.13
CA GLY A 52 -1.08 0.38 14.45
C GLY A 52 -2.43 0.78 15.05
N ALA A 53 -3.58 0.59 14.39
CA ALA A 53 -4.88 0.92 15.00
C ALA A 53 -5.41 -0.17 15.96
N LEU A 54 -4.62 -1.22 16.22
CA LEU A 54 -4.92 -2.27 17.20
C LEU A 54 -3.86 -2.41 18.30
N THR A 55 -2.81 -1.58 18.31
CA THR A 55 -1.92 -1.48 19.48
C THR A 55 -2.49 -0.43 20.43
N GLU A 56 -3.34 -0.92 21.33
CA GLU A 56 -3.66 -0.46 22.70
C GLU A 56 -3.37 1.03 23.04
N PRO A 57 -4.36 1.82 23.49
CA PRO A 57 -4.09 3.13 24.07
C PRO A 57 -3.27 2.97 25.36
N GLU A 58 -2.10 3.60 25.42
CA GLU A 58 -1.33 3.73 26.67
C GLU A 58 -2.15 4.58 27.67
N ALA A 59 -2.31 4.03 28.87
CA ALA A 59 -3.18 4.47 29.96
C ALA A 59 -2.65 5.71 30.72
#